data_AF-A0A0J6USC0-F1
#
_entry.id   AF-A0A0J6USC0-F1
#
_cell.length_a   1.000
_cell.length_b   1.000
_cell.length_c   1.000
_cell.angle_alpha   90.00
_cell.angle_beta   90.00
_cell.angle_gamma   90.00
#
_symmetry.space_group_name_H-M   'P 1'
#
loop_
_entity.id
_entity.type
_entity.pdbx_description
1 polymer ?
#
loop_
_entity_poly.entity_id
_entity_poly.type
_entity_poly.pdbx_seq_one_letter_code
_entity_poly.pdbx_strand_id
1 'polypeptide(L)'
;WRAGRPPALDAIANRLEAWAGDASGPEEHRRRLDRIGLTFGLAGGGWNEERVLERYELLFEAGLVPEAGARGDEARTLAGQPMALDHRRMLATALGRLRGKIKYRPVVFELMPPAFTLGQLQRVVEALSGVVLHKQNFRRLVAQQGLVEETDAVTAETGGRPARLMRFRREVLLERPAPGLRLSPGRSA
;
A
#
# COMPACT_ATOMS: atom_id res chain seq x y z
N TRP A 1 -4.16 -4.79 8.55
CA TRP A 1 -3.89 -6.10 7.91
C TRP A 1 -5.06 -7.04 8.16
N ARG A 2 -5.48 -7.88 7.20
CA ARG A 2 -6.70 -8.69 7.38
C ARG A 2 -6.49 -9.84 8.38
N ALA A 3 -5.24 -10.29 8.54
CA ALA A 3 -4.83 -11.35 9.46
C ALA A 3 -3.86 -10.85 10.55
N GLY A 4 -3.85 -9.55 10.85
CA GLY A 4 -2.89 -8.96 11.79
C GLY A 4 -1.52 -8.66 11.19
N ARG A 5 -0.60 -8.15 12.02
CA ARG A 5 0.73 -7.70 11.61
C ARG A 5 1.52 -8.85 10.94
N PRO A 6 2.08 -8.65 9.73
CA PRO A 6 2.84 -9.71 9.06
C PRO A 6 4.11 -10.05 9.83
N PRO A 7 4.45 -11.34 10.03
CA PRO A 7 5.70 -11.75 10.69
C PRO A 7 6.96 -11.20 10.00
N ALA A 8 6.88 -11.00 8.68
CA ALA A 8 7.95 -10.39 7.89
C ALA A 8 8.30 -8.97 8.38
N LEU A 9 7.35 -8.22 8.93
CA LEU A 9 7.58 -6.86 9.41
C LEU A 9 8.47 -6.83 10.65
N ASP A 10 8.34 -7.81 11.54
CA ASP A 10 9.18 -7.91 12.74
C ASP A 10 10.60 -8.35 12.38
N ALA A 11 10.72 -9.29 11.42
CA ALA A 11 11.99 -9.66 10.83
C ALA A 11 12.72 -8.48 10.15
N ILE A 12 11.98 -7.58 9.50
CA ILE A 12 12.51 -6.35 8.90
C ILE A 12 12.93 -5.36 10.00
N ALA A 13 12.06 -5.11 10.98
CA ALA A 13 12.30 -4.17 12.06
C ALA A 13 13.58 -4.52 12.83
N ASN A 14 13.72 -5.79 13.27
CA ASN A 14 14.89 -6.24 14.03
C ASN A 14 16.20 -6.07 13.25
N ARG A 15 16.20 -6.35 11.94
CA ARG A 15 17.40 -6.20 11.09
C ARG A 15 17.76 -4.74 10.84
N LEU A 16 16.75 -3.88 10.67
CA LEU A 16 16.96 -2.44 10.52
C LEU A 16 17.47 -1.82 11.83
N GLU A 17 16.98 -2.27 12.99
CA GLU A 17 17.47 -1.84 14.30
C GLU A 17 18.93 -2.29 14.52
N ALA A 18 19.28 -3.53 14.14
CA ALA A 18 20.66 -4.00 14.16
C ALA A 18 21.56 -3.16 13.24
N TRP A 19 21.11 -2.89 12.00
CA TRP A 19 21.82 -1.98 11.10
C TRP A 19 21.96 -0.57 11.68
N ALA A 20 20.95 -0.04 12.37
CA ALA A 20 21.07 1.24 13.07
C ALA A 20 22.14 1.16 14.17
N GLY A 21 22.24 0.04 14.89
CA GLY A 21 23.24 -0.23 15.92
C GLY A 21 24.68 -0.25 15.41
N ASP A 22 24.91 -0.65 14.16
CA ASP A 22 26.24 -0.66 13.51
C ASP A 22 26.73 0.75 13.09
N ALA A 23 26.06 1.82 13.51
CA ALA A 23 26.45 3.19 13.19
C ALA A 23 27.81 3.57 13.81
N SER A 24 28.59 4.40 13.13
CA SER A 24 29.92 4.82 13.59
C SER A 24 29.89 5.81 14.75
N GLY A 25 28.72 6.37 15.07
CA GLY A 25 28.54 7.26 16.21
C GLY A 25 27.08 7.65 16.49
N PRO A 26 26.81 8.38 17.60
CA PRO A 26 25.45 8.64 18.09
C PRO A 26 24.57 9.42 17.10
N GLU A 27 25.14 10.34 16.33
CA GLU A 27 24.38 11.10 15.34
C GLU A 27 23.91 10.24 14.18
N GLU A 28 24.79 9.37 13.68
CA GLU A 28 24.44 8.45 12.59
C GLU A 28 23.40 7.45 13.07
N HIS A 29 23.56 6.90 14.28
CA HIS A 29 22.57 6.01 14.90
C HIS A 29 21.19 6.65 14.93
N ARG A 30 21.10 7.90 15.44
CA ARG A 30 19.84 8.66 15.48
C ARG A 30 19.25 8.89 14.08
N ARG A 31 20.08 9.31 13.10
CA ARG A 31 19.63 9.48 11.70
C ARG A 31 19.07 8.18 11.10
N ARG A 32 19.68 7.02 11.39
CA ARG A 32 19.18 5.71 10.95
C ARG A 32 17.83 5.39 11.59
N LEU A 33 17.66 5.60 12.90
CA LEU A 33 16.39 5.42 13.60
C LEU A 33 15.27 6.31 13.05
N ASP A 34 15.55 7.60 12.81
CA ASP A 34 14.57 8.53 12.24
C ASP A 34 14.08 8.05 10.86
N ARG A 35 15.00 7.58 10.01
CA ARG A 35 14.66 7.03 8.69
C ARG A 35 13.83 5.75 8.78
N ILE A 36 14.15 4.86 9.73
CA ILE A 36 13.35 3.66 10.00
C ILE A 36 11.93 4.06 10.41
N GLY A 37 11.78 5.01 11.33
CA GLY A 37 10.48 5.50 11.78
C GLY A 37 9.66 6.13 10.64
N LEU A 38 10.28 7.00 9.84
CA LEU A 38 9.63 7.68 8.71
C LEU A 38 9.18 6.72 7.60
N THR A 39 9.93 5.65 7.33
CA THR A 39 9.67 4.74 6.21
C THR A 39 8.78 3.57 6.62
N PHE A 40 9.00 2.96 7.78
CA PHE A 40 8.26 1.77 8.22
C PHE A 40 7.14 2.07 9.23
N GLY A 41 6.96 3.32 9.65
CA GLY A 41 5.99 3.66 10.69
C GLY A 41 6.31 2.98 12.03
N LEU A 42 7.60 2.76 12.28
CA LEU A 42 8.12 2.23 13.55
C LEU A 42 8.45 3.40 14.49
N ALA A 43 8.71 3.11 15.77
CA ALA A 43 9.10 4.12 16.77
C ALA A 43 8.16 5.35 16.85
N GLY A 44 6.85 5.14 16.73
CA GLY A 44 5.84 6.22 16.80
C GLY A 44 5.58 6.95 15.48
N GLY A 45 6.24 6.59 14.39
CA GLY A 45 5.96 7.10 13.05
C GLY A 45 4.63 6.58 12.48
N GLY A 46 3.94 7.41 11.69
CA GLY A 46 2.74 6.98 10.96
C GLY A 46 3.09 6.15 9.72
N TRP A 47 2.35 5.07 9.45
CA TRP A 47 2.50 4.31 8.21
C TRP A 47 2.01 5.13 7.00
N ASN A 48 2.90 5.36 6.04
CA ASN A 48 2.55 5.97 4.75
C ASN A 48 2.76 4.95 3.62
N GLU A 49 1.68 4.50 3.01
CA GLU A 49 1.66 3.50 1.95
C GLU A 49 2.37 3.92 0.66
N GLU A 50 2.56 5.22 0.43
CA GLU A 50 3.24 5.76 -0.76
C GLU A 50 4.76 5.63 -0.69
N ARG A 51 5.33 5.49 0.52
CA ARG A 51 6.79 5.39 0.76
C ARG A 51 7.41 4.06 0.33
N VAL A 52 6.95 3.47 -0.77
CA VAL A 52 7.38 2.14 -1.21
C VAL A 52 8.84 2.20 -1.67
N LEU A 53 9.19 3.22 -2.45
CA LEU A 53 10.56 3.42 -2.91
C LEU A 53 11.50 3.67 -1.74
N GLU A 54 11.17 4.56 -0.83
CA GLU A 54 12.03 4.90 0.30
C GLU A 54 12.26 3.71 1.24
N ARG A 55 11.26 2.83 1.40
CA ARG A 55 11.45 1.55 2.09
C ARG A 55 12.44 0.66 1.36
N TYR A 56 12.30 0.51 0.04
CA TYR A 56 13.24 -0.27 -0.77
C TYR A 56 14.67 0.29 -0.66
N GLU A 57 14.84 1.61 -0.81
CA GLU A 57 16.15 2.27 -0.73
C GLU A 57 16.79 2.08 0.65
N LEU A 58 16.00 2.16 1.74
CA LEU A 58 16.51 1.91 3.09
C LEU A 58 16.97 0.44 3.26
N LEU A 59 16.19 -0.52 2.76
CA LEU A 59 16.58 -1.93 2.81
C LEU A 59 17.80 -2.22 1.93
N PHE A 60 17.93 -1.55 0.79
CA PHE A 60 19.09 -1.64 -0.11
C PHE A 60 20.35 -1.09 0.55
N GLU A 61 20.28 0.09 1.15
CA GLU A 61 21.39 0.69 1.90
C GLU A 61 21.81 -0.16 3.08
N ALA A 62 20.84 -0.75 3.79
CA ALA A 62 21.09 -1.63 4.92
C ALA A 62 21.59 -3.03 4.53
N GLY A 63 21.74 -3.33 3.23
CA GLY A 63 22.18 -4.64 2.76
C GLY A 63 21.15 -5.76 3.02
N LEU A 64 19.88 -5.42 3.20
CA LEU A 64 18.82 -6.36 3.60
C LEU A 64 18.05 -6.96 2.43
N VAL A 65 18.38 -6.58 1.20
CA VAL A 65 17.80 -7.15 -0.02
C VAL A 65 18.89 -7.81 -0.87
N PRO A 66 18.57 -8.91 -1.59
CA PRO A 66 19.54 -9.60 -2.44
C PRO A 66 20.22 -8.68 -3.47
N GLU A 67 19.51 -7.65 -3.95
CA GLU A 67 20.03 -6.70 -4.93
C GLU A 67 21.17 -5.81 -4.37
N ALA A 68 21.40 -5.78 -3.05
CA ALA A 68 22.48 -5.00 -2.45
C ALA A 68 23.89 -5.58 -2.72
N GLY A 69 23.99 -6.80 -3.26
CA GLY A 69 25.24 -7.42 -3.69
C GLY A 69 26.25 -7.54 -2.56
N ALA A 70 27.49 -7.07 -2.77
CA ALA A 70 28.58 -7.14 -1.78
C ALA A 70 28.34 -6.37 -0.47
N ARG A 71 27.29 -5.53 -0.40
CA ARG A 71 26.82 -4.91 0.86
C ARG A 71 25.94 -5.83 1.69
N GLY A 72 25.36 -6.86 1.05
CA GLY A 72 24.52 -7.83 1.70
C GLY A 72 25.35 -8.86 2.45
N ASP A 73 25.04 -9.02 3.73
CA ASP A 73 25.39 -10.24 4.46
C ASP A 73 24.27 -11.26 4.18
N GLU A 74 24.61 -12.43 3.63
CA GLU A 74 23.65 -13.50 3.35
C GLU A 74 22.81 -13.84 4.60
N ALA A 75 23.41 -13.78 5.79
CA ALA A 75 22.72 -14.06 7.06
C ALA A 75 21.69 -12.97 7.42
N ARG A 76 21.90 -11.73 6.97
CA ARG A 76 21.01 -10.59 7.23
C ARG A 76 20.00 -10.35 6.11
N THR A 77 20.24 -10.89 4.92
CA THR A 77 19.35 -10.72 3.76
C THR A 77 17.93 -11.24 4.04
N LEU A 78 16.92 -10.45 3.69
CA LEU A 78 15.52 -10.82 3.86
C LEU A 78 15.08 -11.84 2.80
N ALA A 79 14.16 -12.73 3.19
CA ALA A 79 13.55 -13.68 2.27
C ALA A 79 12.74 -12.97 1.17
N GLY A 80 12.88 -13.42 -0.08
CA GLY A 80 12.14 -12.91 -1.23
C GLY A 80 12.78 -13.32 -2.55
N GLN A 81 11.99 -13.32 -3.63
CA GLN A 81 12.50 -13.63 -4.96
C GLN A 81 13.28 -12.42 -5.52
N PRO A 82 14.60 -12.54 -5.78
CA PRO A 82 15.38 -11.45 -6.36
C PRO A 82 14.82 -11.10 -7.74
N MET A 83 14.89 -9.82 -8.10
CA MET A 83 14.51 -9.38 -9.44
C MET A 83 15.76 -8.99 -10.24
N ALA A 84 15.70 -9.17 -11.56
CA ALA A 84 16.81 -8.80 -12.43
C ALA A 84 17.10 -7.29 -12.35
N LEU A 85 18.37 -6.91 -12.39
CA LEU A 85 18.84 -5.52 -12.44
C LEU A 85 18.18 -4.66 -11.34
N ASP A 86 17.59 -3.53 -11.71
CA ASP A 86 16.89 -2.60 -10.82
C ASP A 86 15.36 -2.77 -10.86
N HIS A 87 14.86 -3.89 -11.37
CA HIS A 87 13.41 -4.10 -11.54
C HIS A 87 12.62 -3.98 -10.23
N ARG A 88 13.18 -4.40 -9.08
CA ARG A 88 12.53 -4.23 -7.78
C ARG A 88 12.38 -2.76 -7.39
N ARG A 89 13.39 -1.93 -7.72
CA ARG A 89 13.38 -0.48 -7.53
C ARG A 89 12.35 0.18 -8.45
N MET A 90 12.30 -0.22 -9.73
CA MET A 90 11.30 0.25 -10.68
C MET A 90 9.87 -0.09 -10.22
N LEU A 91 9.66 -1.31 -9.73
CA LEU A 91 8.38 -1.76 -9.16
C LEU A 91 8.01 -0.93 -7.93
N ALA A 92 8.94 -0.72 -7.00
CA ALA A 92 8.72 0.09 -5.81
C ALA A 92 8.31 1.53 -6.19
N THR A 93 8.98 2.11 -7.20
CA THR A 93 8.66 3.43 -7.76
C THR A 93 7.25 3.46 -8.36
N ALA A 94 6.92 2.48 -9.21
CA ALA A 94 5.62 2.39 -9.85
C ALA A 94 4.49 2.24 -8.82
N LEU A 95 4.69 1.41 -7.80
CA LEU A 95 3.70 1.16 -6.76
C LEU A 95 3.47 2.40 -5.87
N GLY A 96 4.53 3.11 -5.48
CA GLY A 96 4.41 4.38 -4.76
C GLY A 96 3.61 5.41 -5.54
N ARG A 97 3.93 5.58 -6.84
CA ARG A 97 3.20 6.49 -7.74
C ARG A 97 1.75 6.08 -7.92
N LEU A 98 1.46 4.80 -8.07
CA LEU A 98 0.10 4.28 -8.23
C LEU A 98 -0.74 4.57 -6.98
N ARG A 99 -0.18 4.32 -5.79
CA ARG A 99 -0.85 4.59 -4.50
C ARG A 99 -1.16 6.07 -4.30
N GLY A 100 -0.22 6.95 -4.62
CA GLY A 100 -0.47 8.39 -4.63
C GLY A 100 -1.55 8.79 -5.65
N LYS A 101 -1.50 8.22 -6.86
CA LYS A 101 -2.44 8.54 -7.95
C LYS A 101 -3.89 8.15 -7.63
N ILE A 102 -4.11 7.02 -6.95
CA ILE A 102 -5.46 6.57 -6.54
C ILE A 102 -6.17 7.60 -5.65
N LYS A 103 -5.42 8.39 -4.87
CA LYS A 103 -6.00 9.39 -3.96
C LYS A 103 -6.67 10.56 -4.68
N TYR A 104 -6.20 10.90 -5.88
CA TYR A 104 -6.70 12.06 -6.64
C TYR A 104 -7.24 11.73 -8.03
N ARG A 105 -7.00 10.52 -8.56
CA ARG A 105 -7.62 10.03 -9.81
C ARG A 105 -8.34 8.70 -9.61
N PRO A 106 -9.44 8.48 -10.34
CA PRO A 106 -10.24 7.25 -10.28
C PRO A 106 -9.60 6.09 -11.07
N VAL A 107 -8.27 5.95 -11.05
CA VAL A 107 -7.54 4.91 -11.82
C VAL A 107 -7.90 3.49 -11.42
N VAL A 108 -8.43 3.30 -10.20
CA VAL A 108 -8.91 1.98 -9.77
C VAL A 108 -10.00 1.43 -10.67
N PHE A 109 -10.86 2.30 -11.22
CA PHE A 109 -11.98 1.89 -12.06
C PHE A 109 -11.53 1.44 -13.46
N GLU A 110 -10.33 1.82 -13.90
CA GLU A 110 -9.73 1.31 -15.14
C GLU A 110 -9.33 -0.17 -15.02
N LEU A 111 -9.17 -0.68 -13.79
CA LEU A 111 -8.87 -2.08 -13.48
C LEU A 111 -10.12 -2.90 -13.16
N MET A 112 -11.29 -2.25 -13.09
CA MET A 112 -12.55 -2.90 -12.78
C MET A 112 -13.28 -3.32 -14.07
N PRO A 113 -14.06 -4.42 -14.05
CA PRO A 113 -14.99 -4.69 -15.13
C PRO A 113 -16.05 -3.57 -15.25
N PRO A 114 -16.80 -3.48 -16.36
CA PRO A 114 -17.83 -2.44 -16.55
C PRO A 114 -18.91 -2.42 -15.45
N ALA A 115 -19.24 -3.58 -14.88
CA ALA A 115 -20.15 -3.73 -13.75
C ALA A 115 -19.48 -4.56 -12.65
N PHE A 116 -19.57 -4.11 -11.41
CA PHE A 116 -18.92 -4.75 -10.26
C PHE A 116 -19.72 -4.57 -8.97
N THR A 117 -19.46 -5.46 -8.02
CA THR A 117 -19.96 -5.30 -6.64
C THR A 117 -19.05 -4.36 -5.85
N LEU A 118 -19.63 -3.69 -4.84
CA LEU A 118 -18.84 -2.86 -3.91
C LEU A 118 -17.74 -3.66 -3.19
N GLY A 119 -17.98 -4.95 -2.94
CA GLY A 119 -16.99 -5.85 -2.35
C GLY A 119 -15.80 -6.12 -3.28
N GLN A 120 -16.03 -6.29 -4.59
CA GLN A 120 -14.95 -6.39 -5.57
C GLN A 120 -14.14 -5.09 -5.60
N LEU A 121 -14.80 -3.93 -5.65
CA LEU A 121 -14.11 -2.64 -5.62
C LEU A 121 -13.25 -2.50 -4.36
N GLN A 122 -13.78 -2.84 -3.18
CA GLN A 122 -13.03 -2.80 -1.93
C GLN A 122 -11.77 -3.67 -2.02
N ARG A 123 -11.88 -4.91 -2.51
CA ARG A 123 -10.73 -5.82 -2.64
C ARG A 123 -9.63 -5.26 -3.54
N VAL A 124 -10.00 -4.65 -4.67
CA VAL A 124 -9.03 -4.04 -5.59
C VAL A 124 -8.37 -2.83 -4.93
N VAL A 125 -9.13 -1.95 -4.28
CA VAL A 125 -8.57 -0.80 -3.56
C VAL A 125 -7.62 -1.24 -2.44
N GLU A 126 -7.99 -2.24 -1.65
CA GLU A 126 -7.13 -2.79 -0.59
C GLU A 126 -5.86 -3.43 -1.15
N ALA A 127 -5.95 -4.15 -2.27
CA ALA A 127 -4.79 -4.76 -2.94
C ALA A 127 -3.79 -3.69 -3.46
N LEU A 128 -4.30 -2.61 -4.05
CA LEU A 128 -3.46 -1.54 -4.60
C LEU A 128 -2.85 -0.66 -3.48
N SER A 129 -3.69 -0.23 -2.54
CA SER A 129 -3.26 0.62 -1.42
C SER A 129 -2.39 -0.11 -0.40
N GLY A 130 -2.53 -1.43 -0.29
CA GLY A 130 -1.89 -2.23 0.76
C GLY A 130 -2.49 -1.97 2.16
N VAL A 131 -3.64 -1.27 2.24
CA VAL A 131 -4.33 -0.95 3.49
C VAL A 131 -5.64 -1.73 3.54
N VAL A 132 -6.01 -2.21 4.73
CA VAL A 132 -7.31 -2.85 4.94
C VAL A 132 -8.34 -1.79 5.29
N LEU A 133 -9.49 -1.86 4.64
CA LEU A 133 -10.55 -0.89 4.75
C LEU A 133 -11.71 -1.48 5.52
N HIS A 134 -12.25 -0.72 6.46
CA HIS A 134 -13.47 -1.11 7.14
C HIS A 134 -14.65 -1.05 6.17
N LYS A 135 -15.39 -2.15 6.01
CA LYS A 135 -16.46 -2.31 5.01
C LYS A 135 -17.49 -1.17 5.02
N GLN A 136 -17.97 -0.78 6.20
CA GLN A 136 -18.99 0.27 6.33
C GLN A 136 -18.43 1.66 6.02
N ASN A 137 -17.18 1.92 6.42
CA ASN A 137 -16.52 3.19 6.13
C ASN A 137 -16.25 3.33 4.64
N PHE A 138 -15.82 2.24 4.00
CA PHE A 138 -15.60 2.20 2.56
C PHE A 138 -16.89 2.44 1.78
N ARG A 139 -17.99 1.78 2.16
CA ARG A 139 -19.30 2.02 1.55
C ARG A 139 -19.73 3.48 1.65
N ARG A 140 -19.59 4.08 2.84
CA ARG A 140 -19.90 5.48 3.06
C ARG A 140 -19.00 6.40 2.22
N LEU A 141 -17.71 6.11 2.14
CA LEU A 141 -16.74 6.88 1.36
C LEU A 141 -17.13 6.91 -0.14
N VAL A 142 -17.40 5.75 -0.71
CA VAL A 142 -17.74 5.61 -2.13
C VAL A 142 -19.06 6.33 -2.45
N ALA A 143 -20.06 6.19 -1.58
CA ALA A 143 -21.35 6.88 -1.72
C ALA A 143 -21.21 8.41 -1.60
N GLN A 144 -20.50 8.90 -0.59
CA GLN A 144 -20.26 10.34 -0.38
C GLN A 144 -19.49 10.98 -1.53
N GLN A 145 -18.53 10.24 -2.10
CA GLN A 145 -17.79 10.74 -3.25
C GLN A 145 -18.61 10.64 -4.54
N GLY A 146 -19.71 9.89 -4.60
CA GLY A 146 -20.53 9.77 -5.82
C GLY A 146 -19.77 9.17 -7.00
N LEU A 147 -18.76 8.33 -6.73
CA LEU A 147 -17.91 7.73 -7.77
C LEU A 147 -18.59 6.61 -8.55
N VAL A 148 -19.66 6.05 -7.99
CA VAL A 148 -20.38 4.91 -8.55
C VAL A 148 -21.87 5.20 -8.55
N GLU A 149 -22.56 4.52 -9.44
CA GLU A 149 -24.02 4.50 -9.53
C GLU A 149 -24.52 3.05 -9.54
N GLU A 150 -25.69 2.84 -8.94
CA GLU A 150 -26.34 1.53 -8.90
C GLU A 150 -26.88 1.16 -10.29
N THR A 151 -26.80 -0.12 -10.61
CA THR A 151 -27.47 -0.71 -11.76
C THR A 151 -28.67 -1.54 -11.29
N ASP A 152 -29.60 -1.87 -12.19
CA ASP A 152 -30.74 -2.75 -11.88
C ASP A 152 -30.32 -4.23 -11.71
N ALA A 153 -29.07 -4.56 -12.05
CA ALA A 153 -28.56 -5.91 -12.03
C ALA A 153 -28.04 -6.31 -10.63
N VAL A 154 -28.22 -7.60 -10.30
CA VAL A 154 -27.72 -8.22 -9.09
C VAL A 154 -26.94 -9.50 -9.45
N THR A 155 -25.95 -9.85 -8.64
CA THR A 155 -25.20 -11.11 -8.78
C THR A 155 -25.35 -11.98 -7.53
N ALA A 156 -25.56 -13.28 -7.74
CA ALA A 156 -25.59 -14.29 -6.68
C ALA A 156 -24.22 -14.98 -6.47
N GLU A 157 -23.21 -14.65 -7.29
CA GLU A 157 -21.89 -15.29 -7.27
C GLU A 157 -21.10 -15.05 -5.97
N THR A 158 -21.58 -14.17 -5.09
CA THR A 158 -20.92 -13.87 -3.81
C THR A 158 -21.18 -14.91 -2.71
N GLY A 159 -21.88 -16.01 -3.01
CA GLY A 159 -22.12 -17.12 -2.06
C GLY A 159 -23.05 -16.75 -0.89
N GLY A 160 -23.86 -15.70 -1.05
CA GLY A 160 -24.76 -15.15 -0.02
C GLY A 160 -25.90 -14.35 -0.64
N ARG A 161 -26.45 -13.35 0.09
CA ARG A 161 -27.50 -12.47 -0.44
C ARG A 161 -27.04 -11.82 -1.76
N PRO A 162 -27.89 -11.80 -2.82
CA PRO A 162 -27.54 -11.16 -4.08
C PRO A 162 -27.01 -9.74 -3.90
N ALA A 163 -25.83 -9.48 -4.45
CA ALA A 163 -25.16 -8.20 -4.36
C ALA A 163 -25.56 -7.32 -5.55
N ARG A 164 -25.90 -6.05 -5.29
CA ARG A 164 -26.15 -5.07 -6.36
C ARG A 164 -24.87 -4.80 -7.15
N LEU A 165 -25.01 -4.76 -8.46
CA LEU A 165 -23.96 -4.32 -9.36
C LEU A 165 -23.98 -2.80 -9.47
N MET A 166 -22.78 -2.24 -9.56
CA MET A 166 -22.49 -0.83 -9.67
C MET A 166 -21.65 -0.60 -10.92
N ARG A 167 -21.72 0.60 -11.49
CA ARG A 167 -20.82 1.07 -12.54
C ARG A 167 -20.12 2.36 -12.12
N PHE A 168 -18.97 2.63 -12.72
CA PHE A 168 -18.25 3.89 -12.50
C PHE A 168 -19.00 5.05 -13.15
N ARG A 169 -19.27 6.12 -12.38
CA ARG A 169 -19.91 7.34 -12.85
C ARG A 169 -18.86 8.25 -13.50
N ARG A 170 -18.78 8.26 -14.83
CA ARG A 170 -17.70 8.97 -15.56
C ARG A 170 -17.88 10.50 -15.52
N GLU A 171 -19.10 10.98 -15.34
CA GLU A 171 -19.50 12.38 -15.29
C GLU A 171 -18.74 13.14 -14.19
N VAL A 172 -18.37 12.43 -13.12
CA VAL A 172 -17.55 12.95 -12.01
C VAL A 172 -16.22 13.55 -12.50
N LEU A 173 -15.66 13.05 -13.60
CA LEU A 173 -14.42 13.58 -14.18
C LEU A 173 -14.58 15.01 -14.72
N LEU A 174 -15.79 15.38 -15.11
CA LEU A 174 -16.14 16.72 -15.60
C LEU A 174 -16.54 17.65 -14.45
N GLU A 175 -17.15 17.10 -13.40
CA GLU A 175 -17.64 17.87 -12.24
C GLU A 175 -16.50 18.39 -11.35
N ARG A 176 -15.37 17.68 -11.26
CA ARG A 176 -14.26 18.05 -10.37
C ARG A 176 -12.89 17.58 -10.87
N PRO A 177 -11.83 18.36 -10.63
CA PRO A 177 -10.50 18.09 -11.19
C PRO A 177 -9.76 16.91 -10.55
N ALA A 178 -10.16 16.47 -9.35
CA ALA A 178 -9.47 15.41 -8.60
C ALA A 178 -10.42 14.38 -7.95
N PRO A 179 -11.11 13.54 -8.73
CA PRO A 179 -12.11 12.59 -8.23
C PRO A 179 -11.50 11.25 -7.78
N GLY A 180 -10.43 11.28 -7.01
CA GLY A 180 -9.80 10.07 -6.47
C GLY A 180 -10.41 9.57 -5.16
N LEU A 181 -10.03 8.35 -4.79
CA LEU A 181 -10.42 7.73 -3.52
C LEU A 181 -9.52 8.25 -2.40
N ARG A 182 -9.99 9.25 -1.67
CA ARG A 182 -9.33 9.71 -0.43
C ARG A 182 -9.48 8.67 0.67
N LEU A 183 -8.56 7.72 0.72
CA LEU A 183 -8.51 6.73 1.78
C LEU A 183 -8.06 7.42 3.07
N SER A 184 -8.93 7.43 4.09
CA SER A 184 -8.48 7.67 5.44
C SER A 184 -7.87 6.37 5.96
N PRO A 185 -6.60 6.36 6.39
CA PRO A 185 -6.07 5.22 7.12
C PRO A 185 -7.00 4.99 8.32
N GLY A 186 -7.62 3.82 8.41
CA GLY A 186 -8.26 3.44 9.66
C GLY A 186 -7.18 3.49 10.74
N ARG A 187 -7.45 4.10 11.89
CA ARG A 187 -6.58 3.96 13.06
C ARG A 187 -6.38 2.46 13.26
N SER A 188 -5.19 1.96 12.95
CA SER A 188 -4.84 0.59 13.28
C SER A 188 -4.66 0.64 14.80
N ALA A 189 -5.64 0.08 15.51
CA ALA A 189 -5.50 -0.25 16.91
C ALA A 189 -4.45 -1.35 17.08
#